data_AF-A0A934CTV6-F1
#
_entry.id   AF-A0A934CTV6-F1
#
_cell.length_a   1.000
_cell.length_b   1.000
_cell.length_c   1.000
_cell.angle_alpha   90.00
_cell.angle_beta   90.00
_cell.angle_gamma   90.00
#
_symmetry.space_group_name_H-M   'P 1'
#
loop_
_entity.id
_entity.type
_entity.pdbx_description
1 polymer ?
#
loop_
_entity_poly.entity_id
_entity_poly.type
_entity_poly.pdbx_seq_one_letter_code
_entity_poly.pdbx_strand_id
1 'polypeptide(L)'
;MNGIKVLKAQVVNELEKLKKLLAEAGDSIKRKESNINVRAGGSILHDFYTGVENIFHAIASIVDERIPSGISWHIELLNQMTLNLEGLRTPVISKETAKMLEEYLRFRHLFRKRYGFELDWNNIKKLLRKLKQVYNALERDLKAALESET
;
A
#
# COMPACT_ATOMS: atom_id res chain seq x y z
N MET A 1 22.69 7.48 -11.77
CA MET A 1 23.26 6.92 -10.51
C MET A 1 22.70 7.53 -9.22
N ASN A 2 22.35 8.82 -9.13
CA ASN A 2 21.75 9.38 -7.90
C ASN A 2 20.26 9.05 -7.70
N GLY A 3 19.49 8.90 -8.79
CA GLY A 3 18.04 8.63 -8.72
C GLY A 3 17.68 7.34 -7.96
N ILE A 4 18.36 6.23 -8.26
CA ILE A 4 18.12 4.93 -7.58
C ILE A 4 18.47 4.99 -6.09
N LYS A 5 19.55 5.67 -5.71
CA LYS A 5 19.91 5.85 -4.28
C LYS A 5 18.85 6.64 -3.53
N VAL A 6 18.33 7.71 -4.15
CA VAL A 6 17.23 8.51 -3.58
C VAL A 6 15.96 7.67 -3.49
N LEU A 7 15.61 6.90 -4.52
CA LEU A 7 14.47 5.98 -4.52
C LEU A 7 14.56 4.99 -3.36
N LYS A 8 15.70 4.32 -3.16
CA LYS A 8 15.91 3.39 -2.05
C LYS A 8 15.65 4.08 -0.70
N ALA A 9 16.18 5.28 -0.49
CA ALA A 9 15.93 6.05 0.73
C ALA A 9 14.46 6.46 0.90
N GLN A 10 13.77 6.84 -0.19
CA GLN A 10 12.34 7.16 -0.17
C GLN A 10 11.48 5.96 0.20
N VAL A 11 11.74 4.77 -0.37
CA VAL A 11 11.01 3.55 -0.05
C VAL A 11 11.21 3.15 1.42
N VAL A 12 12.44 3.21 1.93
CA VAL A 12 12.72 2.94 3.35
C VAL A 12 11.95 3.91 4.26
N ASN A 13 11.95 5.19 3.92
CA ASN A 13 11.22 6.20 4.69
C ASN A 13 9.70 5.97 4.67
N GLU A 14 9.12 5.60 3.53
CA GLU A 14 7.69 5.25 3.45
C GLU A 14 7.37 3.98 4.25
N LEU A 15 8.20 2.94 4.19
CA LEU A 15 8.03 1.73 5.00
C LEU A 15 8.01 2.03 6.51
N GLU A 16 8.88 2.92 7.00
CA GLU A 16 8.87 3.35 8.39
C GLU A 16 7.60 4.13 8.78
N LYS A 17 7.04 4.94 7.86
CA LYS A 17 5.72 5.57 8.08
C LYS A 17 4.60 4.52 8.15
N LEU A 18 4.59 3.55 7.23
CA LEU A 18 3.61 2.46 7.22
C LEU A 18 3.70 1.63 8.51
N LYS A 19 4.91 1.42 9.04
CA LYS A 19 5.14 0.73 10.31
C LYS A 19 4.54 1.48 11.51
N LYS A 20 4.56 2.81 11.51
CA LYS A 20 3.85 3.63 12.52
C LYS A 20 2.34 3.43 12.44
N LEU A 21 1.77 3.39 11.23
CA LEU A 21 0.35 3.08 11.03
C LEU A 21 -0.04 1.69 11.55
N LEU A 22 0.85 0.70 11.51
CA LEU A 22 0.58 -0.62 12.12
C LEU A 22 0.38 -0.54 13.64
N ALA A 23 1.12 0.34 14.33
CA ALA A 23 0.95 0.53 15.76
C ALA A 23 -0.43 1.15 16.05
N GLU A 24 -0.82 2.17 15.31
CA GLU A 24 -2.15 2.81 15.42
C GLU A 24 -3.30 1.84 15.09
N ALA A 25 -3.09 0.96 14.11
CA ALA A 25 -4.03 -0.11 13.76
C ALA A 25 -4.22 -1.09 14.93
N GLY A 26 -3.12 -1.47 15.60
CA GLY A 26 -3.14 -2.35 16.76
C GLY A 26 -4.02 -1.83 17.90
N ASP A 27 -3.98 -0.52 18.14
CA ASP A 27 -4.83 0.13 19.15
C ASP A 27 -6.27 0.27 18.68
N SER A 28 -6.48 0.59 17.41
CA SER A 28 -7.83 0.70 16.81
C SER A 28 -8.62 -0.61 16.88
N ILE A 29 -7.98 -1.76 16.70
CA ILE A 29 -8.63 -3.08 16.77
C ILE A 29 -9.26 -3.36 18.16
N LYS A 30 -8.66 -2.82 19.23
CA LYS A 30 -9.13 -3.04 20.61
C LYS A 30 -10.38 -2.22 20.95
N ARG A 31 -10.70 -1.22 20.13
CA ARG A 31 -11.84 -0.32 20.37
C ARG A 31 -13.17 -0.98 20.00
N LYS A 32 -14.24 -0.50 20.64
CA LYS A 32 -15.63 -0.85 20.30
C LYS A 32 -16.11 -0.04 19.11
N GLU A 33 -17.18 -0.49 18.47
CA GLU A 33 -17.82 0.26 17.40
C GLU A 33 -18.29 1.63 17.89
N SER A 34 -17.95 2.67 17.14
CA SER A 34 -18.51 4.01 17.25
C SER A 34 -18.20 4.77 15.97
N ASN A 35 -18.97 5.82 15.65
CA ASN A 35 -18.70 6.66 14.48
C ASN A 35 -17.27 7.22 14.46
N ILE A 36 -16.70 7.53 15.62
CA ILE A 36 -15.32 8.01 15.76
C ILE A 36 -14.33 6.89 15.42
N ASN A 37 -14.52 5.70 15.97
CA ASN A 37 -13.60 4.58 15.76
C ASN A 37 -13.67 4.04 14.33
N VAL A 38 -14.86 4.06 13.71
CA VAL A 38 -15.06 3.73 12.29
C VAL A 38 -14.26 4.70 11.41
N ARG A 39 -14.34 6.00 11.68
CA ARG A 39 -13.56 7.02 10.94
C ARG A 39 -12.06 6.86 11.15
N ALA A 40 -11.62 6.65 12.39
CA ALA A 40 -10.21 6.45 12.71
C ALA A 40 -9.65 5.19 12.02
N GLY A 41 -10.33 4.05 12.14
CA GLY A 41 -9.93 2.81 11.49
C GLY A 41 -9.94 2.91 9.97
N GLY A 42 -10.94 3.59 9.39
CA GLY A 42 -10.98 3.87 7.96
C GLY A 42 -9.83 4.75 7.48
N SER A 43 -9.47 5.78 8.25
CA SER A 43 -8.32 6.65 7.94
C SER A 43 -7.02 5.86 7.92
N ILE A 44 -6.76 5.04 8.94
CA ILE A 44 -5.53 4.22 9.01
C ILE A 44 -5.40 3.32 7.78
N LEU A 45 -6.49 2.67 7.34
CA LEU A 45 -6.50 1.81 6.15
C LEU A 45 -6.31 2.60 4.85
N HIS A 46 -6.92 3.79 4.76
CA HIS A 46 -6.73 4.71 3.64
C HIS A 46 -5.28 5.18 3.54
N ASP A 47 -4.69 5.58 4.66
CA ASP A 47 -3.33 6.12 4.73
C ASP A 47 -2.31 5.02 4.44
N PHE A 48 -2.56 3.79 4.90
CA PHE A 48 -1.75 2.63 4.55
C PHE A 48 -1.67 2.46 3.03
N TYR A 49 -2.82 2.40 2.33
CA TYR A 49 -2.79 2.19 0.89
C TYR A 49 -2.21 3.41 0.13
N THR A 50 -2.40 4.62 0.66
CA THR A 50 -1.77 5.82 0.10
C THR A 50 -0.24 5.73 0.16
N GLY A 51 0.34 5.26 1.26
CA GLY A 51 1.79 5.03 1.35
C GLY A 51 2.27 3.94 0.38
N VAL A 52 1.48 2.87 0.18
CA VAL A 52 1.78 1.85 -0.85
C VAL A 52 1.79 2.48 -2.25
N GLU A 53 0.78 3.29 -2.60
CA GLU A 53 0.73 4.00 -3.88
C GLU A 53 1.93 4.93 -4.06
N ASN A 54 2.35 5.65 -3.02
CA ASN A 54 3.53 6.54 -3.08
C ASN A 54 4.81 5.76 -3.42
N ILE A 55 5.02 4.59 -2.79
CA ILE A 55 6.14 3.71 -3.09
C ILE A 55 6.11 3.28 -4.55
N PHE A 56 4.97 2.76 -5.02
CA PHE A 56 4.84 2.26 -6.39
C PHE A 56 4.97 3.37 -7.42
N HIS A 57 4.45 4.56 -7.13
CA HIS A 57 4.57 5.72 -8.00
C HIS A 57 6.03 6.18 -8.11
N ALA A 58 6.79 6.16 -7.01
CA ALA A 58 8.22 6.49 -7.04
C ALA A 58 9.01 5.48 -7.90
N ILE A 59 8.73 4.19 -7.76
CA ILE A 59 9.35 3.14 -8.57
C ILE A 59 8.96 3.30 -10.05
N ALA A 60 7.67 3.44 -10.36
CA ALA A 60 7.19 3.61 -11.72
C ALA A 60 7.76 4.88 -12.40
N SER A 61 7.96 5.95 -11.63
CA SER A 61 8.53 7.20 -12.14
C SER A 61 10.03 7.12 -12.43
N ILE A 62 10.79 6.41 -11.60
CA ILE A 62 12.27 6.43 -11.64
C ILE A 62 12.82 5.23 -12.41
N VAL A 63 12.18 4.08 -12.31
CA VAL A 63 12.60 2.81 -12.93
C VAL A 63 11.82 2.55 -14.20
N ASP A 64 10.49 2.59 -14.14
CA ASP A 64 9.66 2.24 -15.31
C ASP A 64 9.55 3.39 -16.32
N GLU A 65 9.95 4.60 -15.92
CA GLU A 65 9.80 5.88 -16.64
C GLU A 65 8.38 6.11 -17.18
N ARG A 66 7.39 5.43 -16.59
CA ARG A 66 6.00 5.43 -17.03
C ARG A 66 5.07 5.21 -15.86
N ILE A 67 4.18 6.17 -15.67
CA ILE A 67 3.16 6.15 -14.63
C ILE A 67 1.80 6.00 -15.32
N PRO A 68 0.94 5.07 -14.88
CA PRO A 68 -0.44 4.98 -15.36
C PRO A 68 -1.21 6.27 -15.11
N SER A 69 -2.23 6.52 -15.92
CA SER A 69 -3.04 7.75 -15.84
C SER A 69 -4.51 7.44 -16.10
N GLY A 70 -5.40 8.42 -15.87
CA GLY A 70 -6.84 8.23 -16.00
C GLY A 70 -7.50 7.62 -14.75
N ILE A 71 -8.77 7.24 -14.83
CA ILE A 71 -9.59 6.90 -13.65
C ILE A 71 -9.12 5.59 -12.96
N SER A 72 -8.57 4.67 -13.74
CA SER A 72 -8.14 3.33 -13.30
C SER A 72 -6.65 3.25 -12.95
N TRP A 73 -5.95 4.38 -12.90
CA TRP A 73 -4.49 4.42 -12.70
C TRP A 73 -4.01 3.64 -11.47
N HIS A 74 -4.79 3.65 -10.39
CA HIS A 74 -4.48 2.93 -9.15
C HIS A 74 -4.36 1.41 -9.35
N ILE A 75 -5.27 0.83 -10.14
CA ILE A 75 -5.29 -0.61 -10.43
C ILE A 75 -4.16 -0.94 -11.41
N GLU A 76 -3.98 -0.11 -12.42
CA GLU A 76 -2.91 -0.26 -13.41
C GLU A 76 -1.53 -0.19 -12.75
N LEU A 77 -1.33 0.71 -11.78
CA LEU A 77 -0.09 0.85 -11.04
C LEU A 77 0.20 -0.40 -10.20
N LEU A 78 -0.81 -0.93 -9.49
CA LEU A 78 -0.65 -2.19 -8.75
C LEU A 78 -0.26 -3.35 -9.68
N ASN A 79 -0.93 -3.47 -10.83
CA ASN A 79 -0.63 -4.50 -11.82
C ASN A 79 0.78 -4.35 -12.39
N GLN A 80 1.20 -3.13 -12.71
CA GLN A 80 2.53 -2.81 -13.23
C GLN A 80 3.64 -3.31 -12.31
N MET A 81 3.46 -3.20 -10.98
CA MET A 81 4.44 -3.70 -9.99
C MET A 81 4.57 -5.24 -9.98
N THR A 82 3.63 -5.98 -10.57
CA THR A 82 3.70 -7.45 -10.68
C THR A 82 4.40 -7.93 -11.96
N LEU A 83 4.63 -7.04 -12.92
CA LEU A 83 5.18 -7.39 -14.22
C LEU A 83 6.70 -7.56 -14.15
N ASN A 84 7.20 -8.58 -14.84
CA ASN A 84 8.59 -8.67 -15.23
C ASN A 84 8.80 -7.80 -16.47
N LEU A 85 9.64 -6.77 -16.38
CA LEU A 85 9.97 -5.87 -17.47
C LEU A 85 11.39 -6.22 -17.94
N GLU A 86 11.47 -7.01 -19.01
CA GLU A 86 12.74 -7.54 -19.53
C GLU A 86 13.76 -6.42 -19.78
N GLY A 87 14.96 -6.60 -19.24
CA GLY A 87 16.05 -5.62 -19.34
C GLY A 87 15.91 -4.39 -18.43
N LEU A 88 14.81 -4.26 -17.67
CA LEU A 88 14.55 -3.11 -16.80
C LEU A 88 14.45 -3.49 -15.32
N ARG A 89 13.48 -4.34 -14.96
CA ARG A 89 13.34 -4.86 -13.58
C ARG A 89 12.52 -6.14 -13.51
N THR A 90 12.80 -6.92 -12.49
CA THR A 90 11.93 -8.02 -12.07
C THR A 90 10.63 -7.49 -11.43
N PRO A 91 9.64 -8.36 -11.15
CA PRO A 91 8.46 -7.96 -10.38
C PRO A 91 8.84 -7.35 -9.03
N VAL A 92 8.30 -6.17 -8.73
CA VAL A 92 8.51 -5.47 -7.45
C VAL A 92 7.75 -6.18 -6.32
N ILE A 93 6.58 -6.73 -6.64
CA ILE A 93 5.77 -7.51 -5.72
C ILE A 93 5.33 -8.83 -6.35
N SER A 94 5.16 -9.84 -5.51
CA SER A 94 4.54 -11.11 -5.89
C SER A 94 3.05 -10.92 -6.22
N LYS A 95 2.48 -11.88 -6.98
CA LYS A 95 1.03 -11.90 -7.29
C LYS A 95 0.21 -12.07 -6.02
N GLU A 96 0.73 -12.80 -5.04
CA GLU A 96 0.13 -13.01 -3.73
C GLU A 96 0.04 -11.70 -2.96
N THR A 97 1.13 -10.93 -2.88
CA THR A 97 1.14 -9.59 -2.25
C THR A 97 0.20 -8.64 -2.97
N ALA A 98 0.18 -8.64 -4.32
CA ALA A 98 -0.74 -7.81 -5.09
C ALA A 98 -2.21 -8.12 -4.75
N LYS A 99 -2.58 -9.41 -4.72
CA LYS A 99 -3.94 -9.84 -4.35
C LYS A 99 -4.34 -9.40 -2.94
N MET A 100 -3.41 -9.42 -1.99
CA MET A 100 -3.65 -8.91 -0.64
C MET A 100 -3.90 -7.39 -0.64
N LEU A 101 -3.12 -6.64 -1.42
CA LEU A 101 -3.22 -5.19 -1.56
C LEU A 101 -4.50 -4.72 -2.27
N GLU A 102 -5.07 -5.53 -3.17
CA GLU A 102 -6.34 -5.19 -3.82
C GLU A 102 -7.49 -4.99 -2.82
N GLU A 103 -7.52 -5.72 -1.70
CA GLU A 103 -8.53 -5.51 -0.66
C GLU A 103 -8.47 -4.07 -0.10
N TYR A 104 -7.27 -3.52 0.01
CA TYR A 104 -7.02 -2.16 0.52
C TYR A 104 -7.27 -1.10 -0.56
N LEU A 105 -6.92 -1.36 -1.83
CA LEU A 105 -7.31 -0.51 -2.96
C LEU A 105 -8.83 -0.34 -3.03
N ARG A 106 -9.56 -1.47 -2.98
CA ARG A 106 -11.03 -1.46 -2.97
C ARG A 106 -11.57 -0.69 -1.78
N PHE A 107 -11.01 -0.92 -0.59
CA PHE A 107 -11.39 -0.18 0.61
C PHE A 107 -11.16 1.33 0.46
N ARG A 108 -10.01 1.75 -0.06
CA ARG A 108 -9.70 3.17 -0.32
C ARG A 108 -10.75 3.82 -1.21
N HIS A 109 -11.15 3.16 -2.29
CA HIS A 109 -12.22 3.67 -3.16
C HIS A 109 -13.56 3.77 -2.43
N LEU A 110 -13.91 2.78 -1.60
CA LEU A 110 -15.12 2.82 -0.78
C LEU A 110 -15.09 3.96 0.24
N PHE A 111 -13.98 4.12 0.95
CA PHE A 111 -13.77 5.15 1.97
C PHE A 111 -13.91 6.56 1.41
N ARG A 112 -13.41 6.82 0.19
CA ARG A 112 -13.50 8.14 -0.45
C ARG A 112 -14.89 8.45 -1.03
N LYS A 113 -15.74 7.43 -1.24
CA LYS A 113 -17.06 7.58 -1.85
C LYS A 113 -18.20 7.60 -0.84
N ARG A 114 -18.01 7.02 0.34
CA ARG A 114 -19.05 6.83 1.36
C ARG A 114 -18.87 7.79 2.52
N TYR A 115 -19.97 8.20 3.13
CA TYR A 115 -19.90 8.90 4.41
C TYR A 115 -19.48 7.92 5.50
N GLY A 116 -18.75 8.41 6.51
CA GLY A 116 -18.19 7.56 7.56
C GLY A 116 -19.22 6.71 8.34
N PHE A 117 -20.50 7.10 8.38
CA PHE A 117 -21.57 6.32 9.01
C PHE A 117 -22.08 5.15 8.14
N GLU A 118 -21.73 5.12 6.86
CA GLU A 118 -22.09 4.04 5.92
C GLU A 118 -21.00 2.96 5.84
N LEU A 119 -19.90 3.14 6.58
CA LEU A 119 -18.79 2.21 6.62
C LEU A 119 -19.05 1.12 7.66
N ASP A 120 -18.86 -0.14 7.26
CA ASP A 120 -19.02 -1.28 8.13
C ASP A 120 -17.77 -1.49 9.01
N TRP A 121 -17.97 -1.36 10.32
CA TRP A 121 -16.92 -1.57 11.32
C TRP A 121 -16.32 -2.98 11.28
N ASN A 122 -17.12 -4.01 11.00
CA ASN A 122 -16.63 -5.38 10.93
C ASN A 122 -15.65 -5.58 9.77
N ASN A 123 -15.96 -5.01 8.61
CA ASN A 123 -15.06 -4.98 7.47
C ASN A 123 -13.77 -4.20 7.75
N ILE A 124 -13.86 -3.02 8.38
CA ILE A 124 -12.67 -2.25 8.81
C ILE A 124 -11.80 -3.08 9.77
N LYS A 125 -12.42 -3.67 10.80
CA LYS A 125 -11.70 -4.47 11.80
C LYS A 125 -11.03 -5.71 11.19
N LYS A 126 -11.68 -6.34 10.20
CA LYS A 126 -11.10 -7.44 9.42
C LYS A 126 -9.84 -6.99 8.67
N LEU A 127 -9.87 -5.84 8.00
CA LEU A 127 -8.71 -5.31 7.29
C LEU A 127 -7.59 -4.89 8.26
N LEU A 128 -7.92 -4.19 9.35
CA LEU A 128 -6.94 -3.81 10.37
C LEU A 128 -6.20 -5.03 10.94
N ARG A 129 -6.91 -6.15 11.19
CA ARG A 129 -6.29 -7.41 11.66
C ARG A 129 -5.32 -8.03 10.66
N LYS A 130 -5.58 -7.91 9.37
CA LYS A 130 -4.71 -8.41 8.29
C LYS A 130 -3.54 -7.47 7.98
N LEU A 131 -3.60 -6.21 8.42
CA LEU A 131 -2.69 -5.14 7.99
C LEU A 131 -1.21 -5.51 8.20
N LYS A 132 -0.87 -6.05 9.38
CA LYS A 132 0.51 -6.47 9.68
C LYS A 132 1.02 -7.56 8.74
N GLN A 133 0.17 -8.54 8.40
CA GLN A 133 0.54 -9.61 7.46
C GLN A 133 0.82 -9.04 6.06
N VAL A 134 -0.01 -8.09 5.62
CA VAL A 134 0.11 -7.47 4.29
C VAL A 134 1.34 -6.58 4.22
N TYR A 135 1.60 -5.78 5.25
CA TYR A 135 2.83 -5.00 5.37
C TYR A 135 4.06 -5.89 5.31
N ASN A 136 4.10 -7.00 6.06
CA ASN A 136 5.27 -7.89 6.05
C ASN A 136 5.52 -8.50 4.66
N ALA A 137 4.45 -8.85 3.93
CA ALA A 137 4.56 -9.37 2.57
C ALA A 137 5.11 -8.31 1.60
N LEU A 138 4.58 -7.08 1.69
CA LEU A 138 5.06 -5.93 0.92
C LEU A 138 6.53 -5.60 1.24
N GLU A 139 6.89 -5.50 2.51
CA GLU A 139 8.25 -5.17 2.94
C GLU A 139 9.26 -6.21 2.44
N ARG A 140 8.93 -7.49 2.54
CA ARG A 140 9.78 -8.58 2.04
C ARG A 140 9.99 -8.44 0.53
N ASP A 141 8.92 -8.26 -0.23
CA ASP A 141 9.00 -8.19 -1.69
C ASP A 141 9.78 -6.94 -2.14
N LEU A 142 9.54 -5.78 -1.52
CA LEU A 142 10.28 -4.55 -1.79
C LEU A 142 11.77 -4.66 -1.47
N LYS A 143 12.15 -5.30 -0.36
CA LYS A 143 13.56 -5.53 -0.03
C LYS A 143 14.24 -6.40 -1.09
N ALA A 144 13.59 -7.51 -1.48
CA ALA A 144 14.12 -8.38 -2.53
C ALA A 144 14.28 -7.64 -3.88
N ALA A 145 13.29 -6.84 -4.27
CA ALA A 145 13.34 -6.06 -5.50
C ALA A 145 14.48 -5.01 -5.48
N LEU A 146 14.63 -4.27 -4.39
CA LEU A 146 15.64 -3.22 -4.27
C LEU A 146 17.08 -3.76 -4.10
N GLU A 147 17.25 -4.97 -3.59
CA GLU A 147 18.56 -5.65 -3.52
C GLU A 147 19.00 -6.15 -4.90
N SER A 148 18.05 -6.61 -5.73
CA SER A 148 18.29 -7.16 -7.07
C SER A 148 18.77 -6.14 -8.11
N GLU A 149 18.58 -4.84 -7.86
CA GLU A 149 18.98 -3.72 -8.74
C GLU A 149 20.40 -3.16 -8.42
N THR A 150 21.26 -3.96 -7.77
CA THR A 150 22.65 -3.60 -7.44
C THR A 150 23.62 -4.54 -8.14
#